data_AF-A0A0G1BC78-F1
#
_entry.id   AF-A0A0G1BC78-F1
#
_cell.length_a   1.000
_cell.length_b   1.000
_cell.length_c   1.000
_cell.angle_alpha   90.00
_cell.angle_beta   90.00
_cell.angle_gamma   90.00
#
_symmetry.space_group_name_H-M   'P 1'
#
loop_
_entity.id
_entity.type
_entity.pdbx_description
1 polymer ?
#
loop_
_entity_poly.entity_id
_entity_poly.type
_entity_poly.pdbx_seq_one_letter_code
_entity_poly.pdbx_strand_id
1 'polypeptide(L)'
;MKTLLRNILINIGALWVATSIMPSFVISGGLPGFLLGAVVFMAAGIFLTPLIKILLLPLNLLTLGVFAWFSNVLVLYFLTTVVPNFKLLPYHFEGLNYQGFIVPEINLPVFQVAIVVSFLIGFIIHFANWLVK
;
A
#
# COMPACT_ATOMS: atom_id res chain seq x y z
N MET A 1 -8.87 -8.04 22.33
CA MET A 1 -8.42 -6.63 22.34
C MET A 1 -6.94 -6.46 21.97
N LYS A 2 -6.01 -7.24 22.54
CA LYS A 2 -4.56 -7.14 22.21
C LYS A 2 -4.23 -7.27 20.72
N THR A 3 -4.88 -8.20 20.01
CA THR A 3 -4.64 -8.44 18.57
C THR A 3 -5.13 -7.30 17.67
N LEU A 4 -6.28 -6.70 17.98
CA LEU A 4 -6.86 -5.63 17.17
C LEU A 4 -6.02 -4.35 17.28
N LEU A 5 -5.67 -3.98 18.52
CA LEU A 5 -4.83 -2.81 18.78
C LEU A 5 -3.45 -2.95 18.13
N ARG A 6 -2.84 -4.15 18.24
CA ARG A 6 -1.57 -4.46 17.57
C ARG A 6 -1.67 -4.28 16.05
N ASN A 7 -2.72 -4.83 15.43
CA ASN A 7 -2.89 -4.69 13.98
C ASN A 7 -3.08 -3.23 13.57
N ILE A 8 -3.82 -2.43 14.34
CA ILE A 8 -3.98 -0.99 14.06
C ILE A 8 -2.62 -0.29 14.13
N LEU A 9 -1.84 -0.52 15.19
CA LEU A 9 -0.51 0.09 15.35
C LEU A 9 0.44 -0.29 14.21
N ILE A 10 0.43 -1.55 13.78
CA ILE A 10 1.24 -2.01 12.64
C ILE A 10 0.78 -1.33 11.35
N ASN A 11 -0.52 -1.19 11.11
CA ASN A 11 -1.03 -0.50 9.92
C ASN A 11 -0.68 1.00 9.93
N ILE A 12 -0.81 1.68 11.07
CA ILE A 12 -0.38 3.08 11.22
C ILE A 12 1.11 3.22 10.91
N GLY A 13 1.94 2.36 11.53
CA GLY A 13 3.39 2.35 11.30
C GLY A 13 3.73 2.08 9.84
N ALA A 14 3.06 1.12 9.20
CA ALA A 14 3.27 0.81 7.79
C ALA A 14 2.91 1.97 6.86
N LEU A 15 1.78 2.63 7.10
CA LEU A 15 1.38 3.81 6.34
C LEU A 15 2.37 4.96 6.55
N TRP A 16 2.79 5.21 7.78
CA TRP A 16 3.76 6.26 8.10
C TRP A 16 5.11 6.02 7.41
N VAL A 17 5.68 4.82 7.55
CA VAL A 17 6.93 4.44 6.87
C VAL A 17 6.77 4.51 5.35
N ALA A 18 5.65 4.05 4.79
CA ALA A 18 5.40 4.13 3.36
C ALA A 18 5.36 5.58 2.85
N THR A 19 4.72 6.50 3.57
CA THR A 19 4.72 7.94 3.21
C THR A 19 6.11 8.59 3.32
N SER A 20 6.97 8.10 4.22
CA SER A 20 8.35 8.58 4.32
C SER A 20 9.25 8.07 3.20
N ILE A 21 9.02 6.85 2.71
CA ILE A 21 9.81 6.25 1.63
C ILE A 21 9.34 6.75 0.25
N MET A 22 8.03 6.91 0.05
CA MET A 22 7.42 7.32 -1.22
C MET A 22 6.72 8.67 -1.06
N PRO A 23 7.36 9.80 -1.45
CA PRO A 23 6.78 11.14 -1.34
C PRO A 23 5.48 11.32 -2.14
N SER A 24 5.29 10.53 -3.20
CA SER A 24 4.06 10.53 -4.01
C SER A 24 2.85 9.94 -3.29
N PHE A 25 3.05 9.29 -2.14
CA PHE A 25 1.96 8.86 -1.27
C PHE A 25 1.78 9.86 -0.13
N VAL A 26 0.71 10.65 -0.21
CA VAL A 26 0.47 11.78 0.70
C VAL A 26 -0.75 11.49 1.56
N ILE A 27 -0.55 11.55 2.88
CA ILE A 27 -1.62 11.52 3.87
C ILE A 27 -1.70 12.89 4.55
N SER A 28 -2.79 13.61 4.29
CA SER A 28 -3.05 14.94 4.86
C SER A 28 -3.78 14.84 6.21
N GLY A 29 -3.67 15.89 7.05
CA GLY A 29 -4.37 15.96 8.34
C GLY A 29 -3.59 15.41 9.54
N GLY A 30 -2.27 15.22 9.42
CA GLY A 30 -1.39 14.85 10.53
C GLY A 30 -1.77 13.50 11.18
N LEU A 31 -1.59 13.39 12.49
CA LEU A 31 -1.90 12.16 13.25
C LEU A 31 -3.36 11.68 13.06
N PRO A 32 -4.40 12.55 13.09
CA PRO A 32 -5.77 12.15 12.75
C PRO A 32 -5.90 11.54 11.35
N GLY A 33 -5.17 12.08 10.36
CA GLY A 33 -5.13 11.56 9.00
C GLY A 33 -4.59 10.13 8.93
N PHE A 34 -3.49 9.86 9.63
CA PHE A 34 -2.92 8.50 9.73
C PHE A 34 -3.84 7.52 10.46
N LEU A 35 -4.48 7.96 11.55
CA LEU A 35 -5.42 7.14 12.31
C LEU A 35 -6.64 6.75 11.45
N LEU A 36 -7.29 7.74 10.83
CA LEU A 36 -8.40 7.49 9.91
C LEU A 36 -7.94 6.62 8.74
N GLY A 37 -6.78 6.90 8.16
CA GLY A 37 -6.17 6.12 7.10
C GLY A 37 -6.00 4.65 7.46
N ALA A 38 -5.41 4.37 8.62
CA ALA A 38 -5.19 3.01 9.09
C ALA A 38 -6.50 2.27 9.37
N VAL A 39 -7.49 2.95 9.97
CA VAL A 39 -8.80 2.36 10.25
C VAL A 39 -9.54 2.04 8.95
N VAL A 40 -9.57 2.97 8.00
CA VAL A 40 -10.27 2.77 6.73
C VAL A 40 -9.52 1.75 5.87
N PHE A 41 -8.19 1.77 5.83
CA PHE A 41 -7.39 0.76 5.13
C PHE A 41 -7.60 -0.63 5.72
N MET A 42 -7.63 -0.77 7.05
CA MET A 42 -7.94 -2.02 7.72
C MET A 42 -9.37 -2.49 7.39
N ALA A 43 -10.36 -1.59 7.49
CA ALA A 43 -11.76 -1.92 7.20
C ALA A 43 -11.93 -2.36 5.74
N ALA A 44 -11.39 -1.61 4.79
CA ALA A 44 -11.36 -1.97 3.39
C ALA A 44 -10.61 -3.31 3.16
N GLY A 45 -9.53 -3.53 3.90
CA GLY A 45 -8.81 -4.79 3.96
C GLY A 45 -9.71 -5.98 4.33
N ILE A 46 -10.61 -5.79 5.29
CA ILE A 46 -11.53 -6.81 5.79
C ILE A 46 -12.73 -7.02 4.85
N PHE A 47 -13.30 -5.94 4.30
CA PHE A 47 -14.54 -6.00 3.52
C PHE A 47 -14.31 -6.10 2.01
N LEU A 48 -13.42 -5.27 1.43
CA LEU A 48 -13.21 -5.19 -0.01
C LEU A 48 -12.24 -6.27 -0.52
N THR A 49 -11.17 -6.56 0.22
CA THR A 49 -10.18 -7.55 -0.22
C THR A 49 -10.78 -8.92 -0.51
N PRO A 50 -11.66 -9.51 0.34
CA PRO A 50 -12.27 -10.80 0.04
C PRO A 50 -13.13 -10.76 -1.24
N LEU A 51 -13.92 -9.69 -1.42
CA LEU A 51 -14.75 -9.52 -2.61
C LEU A 51 -13.89 -9.46 -3.88
N ILE A 52 -12.83 -8.65 -3.86
CA ILE A 52 -11.90 -8.52 -5.00
C ILE A 52 -11.17 -9.84 -5.27
N LYS A 53 -10.76 -10.58 -4.23
CA LYS A 53 -10.10 -11.89 -4.39
C LYS A 53 -11.00 -12.94 -5.00
N ILE A 54 -12.32 -12.90 -4.74
CA ILE A 54 -13.30 -13.79 -5.40
C ILE A 54 -13.38 -13.46 -6.88
N LEU A 55 -13.44 -12.17 -7.24
CA LEU A 55 -13.44 -11.73 -8.64
C LEU A 55 -12.14 -12.11 -9.37
N LEU A 56 -11.00 -12.01 -8.69
CA LEU A 56 -9.68 -12.36 -9.21
C LEU A 56 -9.33 -13.85 -9.03
N LEU A 57 -10.24 -14.69 -8.54
CA LEU A 57 -9.98 -16.10 -8.27
C LEU A 57 -9.40 -16.89 -9.46
N PRO A 58 -9.92 -16.80 -10.70
CA PRO A 58 -9.32 -17.52 -11.83
C PRO A 58 -7.88 -17.06 -12.10
N LEU A 59 -7.63 -15.75 -12.06
CA LEU A 59 -6.29 -15.18 -12.22
C LEU A 59 -5.36 -15.59 -11.07
N ASN A 60 -5.86 -15.64 -9.84
CA ASN A 60 -5.09 -16.08 -8.67
C ASN A 60 -4.63 -17.53 -8.82
N LEU A 61 -5.50 -18.41 -9.34
CA LEU A 61 -5.14 -19.81 -9.60
C LEU A 61 -4.09 -19.94 -10.71
N LEU A 62 -4.25 -19.18 -11.80
CA LEU A 62 -3.30 -19.17 -12.91
C LEU A 62 -1.93 -18.58 -12.55
N THR A 63 -1.90 -17.64 -11.61
CA THR A 63 -0.69 -16.88 -11.21
C THR A 63 -0.08 -17.35 -9.89
N LEU A 64 -0.49 -18.54 -9.41
CA LEU A 64 -0.02 -19.13 -8.15
C LEU A 64 -0.14 -18.17 -6.94
N GLY A 65 -1.18 -17.35 -6.93
CA GLY A 65 -1.49 -16.43 -5.84
C GLY A 65 -0.81 -15.06 -5.91
N VAL A 66 -0.02 -14.74 -6.95
CA VAL A 66 0.59 -13.41 -7.10
C VAL A 66 -0.48 -12.31 -7.17
N PHE A 67 -1.57 -12.56 -7.90
CA PHE A 67 -2.70 -11.61 -8.00
C PHE A 67 -3.47 -11.43 -6.68
N ALA A 68 -3.23 -12.28 -5.67
CA ALA A 68 -3.88 -12.12 -4.36
C ALA A 68 -3.34 -10.89 -3.61
N TRP A 69 -2.13 -10.43 -3.93
CA TRP A 69 -1.64 -9.14 -3.47
C TRP A 69 -2.25 -7.98 -4.27
N PHE A 70 -2.54 -8.19 -5.56
CA PHE A 70 -3.14 -7.18 -6.43
C PHE A 70 -4.50 -6.68 -5.93
N SER A 71 -5.24 -7.49 -5.15
CA SER A 71 -6.44 -6.99 -4.46
C SER A 71 -6.14 -5.84 -3.52
N ASN A 72 -4.99 -5.84 -2.83
CA ASN A 72 -4.58 -4.74 -1.95
C ASN A 72 -4.20 -3.49 -2.75
N VAL A 73 -3.65 -3.66 -3.95
CA VAL A 73 -3.39 -2.55 -4.89
C VAL A 73 -4.71 -1.87 -5.23
N LEU A 74 -5.72 -2.66 -5.62
CA LEU A 74 -7.05 -2.15 -5.98
C LEU A 74 -7.75 -1.48 -4.80
N VAL A 75 -7.65 -2.06 -3.59
CA VAL A 75 -8.16 -1.43 -2.36
C VAL A 75 -7.48 -0.08 -2.13
N LEU A 76 -6.16 -0.02 -2.17
CA LEU A 76 -5.42 1.22 -1.93
C LEU A 76 -5.77 2.28 -2.97
N TYR A 77 -5.85 1.90 -4.25
CA TYR A 77 -6.27 2.80 -5.32
C TYR A 77 -7.69 3.33 -5.08
N PHE A 78 -8.64 2.45 -4.74
CA PHE A 78 -10.01 2.84 -4.40
C PHE A 78 -10.06 3.80 -3.20
N LEU A 79 -9.23 3.59 -2.18
CA LEU A 79 -9.19 4.46 -1.00
C LEU A 79 -8.74 5.88 -1.33
N THR A 80 -7.86 6.07 -2.32
CA THR A 80 -7.50 7.42 -2.77
C THR A 80 -8.66 8.19 -3.41
N THR A 81 -9.67 7.48 -3.92
CA THR A 81 -10.87 8.12 -4.47
C THR A 81 -11.95 8.40 -3.41
N VAL A 82 -11.97 7.63 -2.32
CA VAL A 82 -13.01 7.72 -1.29
C VAL A 82 -12.58 8.57 -0.10
N VAL A 83 -11.29 8.54 0.26
CA VAL A 83 -10.76 9.22 1.45
C VAL A 83 -10.02 10.49 1.03
N PRO A 84 -10.55 11.70 1.28
CA PRO A 84 -9.97 12.96 0.79
C PRO A 84 -8.55 13.22 1.26
N ASN A 85 -8.20 12.68 2.43
CA ASN A 85 -6.90 12.82 3.06
C ASN A 85 -5.85 11.86 2.46
N PHE A 86 -6.25 10.89 1.63
CA PHE A 86 -5.36 9.94 0.98
C PHE A 86 -5.18 10.32 -0.48
N LYS A 87 -3.96 10.73 -0.85
CA LYS A 87 -3.65 11.09 -2.23
C LYS A 87 -2.45 10.29 -2.72
N LEU A 88 -2.60 9.75 -3.92
CA LEU A 88 -1.49 9.27 -4.71
C LEU A 88 -1.26 10.24 -5.86
N LEU A 89 -0.04 10.74 -5.94
CA LEU A 89 0.41 11.59 -7.02
C LEU A 89 1.25 10.76 -8.01
N PRO A 90 1.38 11.19 -9.27
CA PRO A 90 2.41 10.66 -10.16
C PRO A 90 3.78 10.78 -9.51
N TYR A 91 4.68 9.85 -9.83
CA TYR A 91 6.06 9.88 -9.35
C TYR A 91 7.01 9.96 -10.54
N HIS A 92 7.92 10.93 -10.50
CA HIS A 92 9.02 11.02 -11.46
C HIS A 92 10.26 10.43 -10.79
N PHE A 93 10.73 9.30 -11.32
CA PHE A 93 11.99 8.71 -10.91
C PHE A 93 13.09 9.29 -11.78
N GLU A 94 14.02 10.04 -11.18
CA GLU A 94 15.11 10.77 -11.86
C GLU A 94 16.19 9.86 -12.49
N GLY A 95 16.04 8.54 -12.34
CA GLY A 95 17.06 7.57 -12.74
C GLY A 95 18.12 7.38 -11.66
N LEU A 96 18.90 6.31 -11.80
CA LEU A 96 20.04 6.03 -10.93
C LEU A 96 21.23 5.65 -11.80
N ASN A 97 22.36 6.28 -11.53
CA ASN A 97 23.63 5.90 -12.13
C ASN A 97 24.61 5.53 -11.02
N TYR A 98 24.96 4.24 -10.95
CA TYR A 98 25.91 3.75 -9.96
C TYR A 98 26.84 2.70 -10.57
N GLN A 99 28.16 2.98 -10.55
CA GLN A 99 29.22 2.04 -10.98
C GLN A 99 28.97 1.38 -12.35
N GLY A 100 28.43 2.13 -13.32
CA GLY A 100 28.13 1.63 -14.67
C GLY A 100 26.76 0.97 -14.82
N PHE A 101 26.02 0.78 -13.72
CA PHE A 101 24.61 0.42 -13.76
C PHE A 101 23.77 1.69 -13.93
N ILE A 102 23.09 1.80 -15.07
CA ILE A 102 22.26 2.94 -15.43
C ILE A 102 20.80 2.47 -15.43
N VAL A 103 20.02 2.99 -14.48
CA VAL A 103 18.57 2.92 -14.50
C VAL A 103 18.05 4.23 -15.10
N PRO A 104 17.36 4.21 -16.24
CA PRO A 104 16.85 5.42 -16.87
C PRO A 104 15.76 6.07 -16.02
N GLU A 105 15.52 7.35 -16.28
CA GLU A 105 14.38 8.07 -15.71
C GLU A 105 13.06 7.44 -16.17
N ILE A 106 12.10 7.31 -15.24
CA ILE A 106 10.79 6.73 -15.51
C ILE A 106 9.70 7.57 -14.84
N ASN A 107 8.65 7.86 -15.60
CA ASN A 107 7.43 8.48 -15.09
C ASN A 107 6.44 7.39 -14.69
N LEU A 108 6.18 7.26 -13.39
CA LEU A 108 5.17 6.36 -12.85
C LEU A 108 3.82 7.08 -12.76
N PRO A 109 2.79 6.68 -13.54
CA PRO A 109 1.43 7.16 -13.33
C PRO A 109 0.91 6.68 -11.96
N VAL A 110 -0.14 7.35 -11.47
CA VAL A 110 -0.78 7.09 -10.17
C VAL A 110 -1.04 5.60 -9.92
N PHE A 111 -1.49 4.88 -10.96
CA PHE A 111 -1.73 3.44 -10.86
C PHE A 111 -0.47 2.62 -10.55
N GLN A 112 0.65 2.93 -11.20
CA GLN A 112 1.94 2.26 -10.93
C GLN A 112 2.48 2.64 -9.55
N VAL A 113 2.26 3.89 -9.11
CA VAL A 113 2.60 4.29 -7.73
C VAL A 113 1.77 3.49 -6.73
N ALA A 114 0.47 3.24 -6.99
CA ALA A 114 -0.36 2.40 -6.13
C ALA A 114 0.19 0.97 -5.99
N ILE A 115 0.72 0.40 -7.09
CA ILE A 115 1.39 -0.90 -7.10
C ILE A 115 2.61 -0.86 -6.16
N VAL A 116 3.52 0.10 -6.35
CA VAL A 116 4.73 0.21 -5.52
C VAL A 116 4.41 0.44 -4.04
N VAL A 117 3.50 1.37 -3.75
CA VAL A 117 3.09 1.71 -2.37
C VAL A 117 2.40 0.54 -1.69
N SER A 118 1.51 -0.18 -2.40
CA SER A 118 0.86 -1.37 -1.85
C SER A 118 1.87 -2.50 -1.56
N PHE A 119 2.91 -2.62 -2.38
CA PHE A 119 3.98 -3.58 -2.15
C PHE A 119 4.77 -3.22 -0.89
N LEU A 120 5.18 -1.95 -0.77
CA LEU A 120 5.89 -1.43 0.39
C LEU A 120 5.09 -1.60 1.68
N ILE A 121 3.82 -1.20 1.70
CA ILE A 121 2.94 -1.38 2.86
C ILE A 121 2.83 -2.85 3.23
N GLY A 122 2.58 -3.72 2.25
CA GLY A 122 2.51 -5.17 2.47
C GLY A 122 3.80 -5.70 3.09
N PHE A 123 4.95 -5.33 2.51
CA PHE A 123 6.27 -5.72 3.02
C PHE A 123 6.48 -5.26 4.46
N ILE A 124 6.19 -3.99 4.78
CA ILE A 124 6.35 -3.44 6.13
C ILE A 124 5.42 -4.16 7.12
N ILE A 125 4.16 -4.42 6.75
CA ILE A 125 3.21 -5.14 7.60
C ILE A 125 3.68 -6.57 7.85
N HIS A 126 4.14 -7.29 6.81
CA HIS A 126 4.63 -8.65 6.97
C HIS A 126 5.89 -8.70 7.82
N PHE A 127 6.83 -7.78 7.60
CA PHE A 127 8.05 -7.66 8.39
C PHE A 127 7.77 -7.33 9.86
N ALA A 128 6.90 -6.34 10.12
CA ALA A 128 6.51 -5.97 11.47
C ALA A 128 5.78 -7.11 12.21
N ASN A 129 4.89 -7.83 11.51
CA ASN A 129 4.22 -8.99 12.09
C ASN A 129 5.20 -10.13 12.38
N TRP A 130 6.22 -10.33 11.54
CA TRP A 130 7.26 -11.32 11.78
C TRP A 130 8.11 -10.98 13.01
N LEU A 131 8.45 -9.71 13.21
CA LEU A 131 9.26 -9.24 14.35
C LEU A 131 8.54 -9.37 15.69
N VAL A 132 7.22 -9.19 15.71
CA VAL A 132 6.39 -9.22 16.93
C VAL A 132 5.87 -10.63 17.26
N LYS A 133 6.15 -11.61 16.41
CA LYS A 133 5.71 -13.01 16.59
C LYS A 133 6.73 -13.81 17.38
#